data_AF-A0A7V3UW71-F1
#
_entry.id   AF-A0A7V3UW71-F1
#
_cell.length_a   1.000
_cell.length_b   1.000
_cell.length_c   1.000
_cell.angle_alpha   90.00
_cell.angle_beta   90.00
_cell.angle_gamma   90.00
#
_symmetry.space_group_name_H-M   'P 1'
#
loop_
_entity.id
_entity.type
_entity.pdbx_description
1 polymer ?
#
loop_
_entity_poly.entity_id
_entity_poly.type
_entity_poly.pdbx_seq_one_letter_code
_entity_poly.pdbx_strand_id
1 'polypeptide(L)'
;MKGIEKKVSIKFYGSLQDFFKNKSSSKIEHKFLDSRSIKDLIESYNVPHTEVDVILVNNKSVDFSYLIKDGDSIKVYPPGYLSERTDVKRLYKQVRGEPKFICDVHLGTLARNLRKFGLDVRYDNSFSDETIAEISVKEKRIILTRDIGLLKRKEVRYGYFVRSEITDDQAKEILENFKLVKYIKPFTRCLDCGNKIKRISRKIVKTKLPDHTFEEGMIFFYCSNCDKIYWEGSHVLRMWEGLKFLLKSLS
;
A
#
# COMPACT_ATOMS: atom_id res chain seq x y z
N MET A 1 19.06 37.98 -18.70
CA MET A 1 18.07 38.52 -17.73
C MET A 1 17.96 37.52 -16.58
N LYS A 2 18.33 37.89 -15.35
CA LYS A 2 18.08 37.03 -14.17
C LYS A 2 16.57 36.96 -13.98
N GLY A 3 15.99 35.76 -13.95
CA GLY A 3 14.57 35.58 -13.72
C GLY A 3 14.15 36.20 -12.38
N ILE A 4 12.96 36.82 -12.34
CA ILE A 4 12.40 37.37 -11.10
C ILE A 4 12.16 36.21 -10.14
N GLU A 5 12.76 36.27 -8.95
CA GLU A 5 12.55 35.28 -7.89
C GLU A 5 11.10 35.34 -7.42
N LYS A 6 10.38 34.22 -7.57
CA LYS A 6 8.99 34.05 -7.13
C LYS A 6 8.98 33.23 -5.85
N LYS A 7 7.92 33.38 -5.06
CA LYS A 7 7.70 32.59 -3.85
C LYS A 7 6.29 32.06 -3.75
N VAL A 8 6.16 30.86 -3.20
CA VAL A 8 4.89 30.30 -2.74
C VAL A 8 4.98 29.95 -1.27
N SER A 9 3.84 29.68 -0.68
CA SER A 9 3.76 29.09 0.64
C SER A 9 3.01 27.78 0.59
N ILE A 10 3.55 26.73 1.23
CA ILE A 10 3.00 25.38 1.20
C ILE A 10 2.86 24.81 2.61
N LYS A 11 1.76 24.10 2.86
CA LYS A 11 1.52 23.38 4.12
C LYS A 11 0.96 21.98 3.85
N PHE A 12 1.57 21.00 4.51
CA PHE A 12 1.17 19.60 4.47
C PHE A 12 0.37 19.23 5.73
N TYR A 13 -0.67 18.42 5.56
CA TYR A 13 -1.58 18.04 6.63
C TYR A 13 -1.56 16.53 6.88
N GLY A 14 -1.99 16.11 8.08
CA GLY A 14 -2.18 14.71 8.44
C GLY A 14 -0.93 13.85 8.22
N SER A 15 -1.14 12.64 7.68
CA SER A 15 -0.08 11.65 7.40
C SER A 15 0.96 12.11 6.38
N LEU A 16 0.76 13.23 5.66
CA LEU A 16 1.81 13.80 4.80
C LEU A 16 2.96 14.39 5.61
N GLN A 17 2.73 14.72 6.89
CA GLN A 17 3.78 15.23 7.77
C GLN A 17 4.81 14.16 8.15
N ASP A 18 4.49 12.88 7.96
CA ASP A 18 5.41 11.77 8.24
C ASP A 18 6.61 11.73 7.28
N PHE A 19 6.55 12.44 6.15
CA PHE A 19 7.67 12.59 5.20
C PHE A 19 8.71 13.63 5.61
N PHE A 20 8.50 14.35 6.72
CA PHE A 20 9.39 15.39 7.22
C PHE A 20 10.13 14.91 8.46
N LYS A 21 11.46 15.17 8.51
CA LYS A 21 12.29 14.82 9.69
C LYS A 21 11.79 15.47 10.99
N ASN A 22 11.32 16.71 10.88
CA ASN A 22 10.65 17.41 11.96
C ASN A 22 9.19 17.55 11.54
N LYS A 23 8.26 16.89 12.27
CA LYS A 23 6.81 16.99 12.08
C LYS A 23 6.34 18.42 12.43
N SER A 24 6.73 19.39 11.62
CA SER A 24 6.37 20.79 11.81
C SER A 24 5.09 21.05 11.04
N SER A 25 4.04 21.44 11.75
CA SER A 25 2.78 21.91 11.19
C SER A 25 2.89 23.31 10.56
N SER A 26 4.12 23.83 10.41
CA SER A 26 4.40 25.16 9.94
C SER A 26 4.23 25.30 8.44
N LYS A 27 3.86 26.52 8.04
CA LYS A 27 3.75 26.93 6.64
C LYS A 27 5.17 27.17 6.12
N ILE A 28 5.55 26.49 5.04
CA ILE A 28 6.88 26.56 4.45
C ILE A 28 6.85 27.58 3.31
N GLU A 29 7.76 28.56 3.32
CA GLU A 29 8.00 29.41 2.15
C GLU A 29 8.96 28.71 1.19
N HIS A 30 8.61 28.69 -0.09
CA HIS A 30 9.40 28.08 -1.15
C HIS A 30 9.67 29.10 -2.26
N LYS A 31 10.95 29.29 -2.59
CA LYS A 31 11.39 30.19 -3.67
C LYS A 31 11.69 29.41 -4.94
N PHE A 32 11.36 29.98 -6.09
CA PHE A 32 11.56 29.36 -7.40
C PHE A 32 11.77 30.42 -8.50
N LEU A 33 12.44 30.01 -9.57
CA LEU A 33 12.75 30.87 -10.73
C LEU A 33 11.97 30.45 -11.98
N ASP A 34 11.97 29.16 -12.28
CA ASP A 34 11.35 28.60 -13.49
C ASP A 34 9.92 28.13 -13.28
N SER A 35 9.17 28.00 -14.37
CA SER A 35 7.84 27.38 -14.34
C SER A 35 7.94 25.94 -13.84
N ARG A 36 7.18 25.58 -12.81
CA ARG A 36 7.14 24.23 -12.25
C ARG A 36 5.72 23.81 -11.92
N SER A 37 5.43 22.53 -12.04
CA SER A 37 4.14 21.99 -11.61
C SER A 37 4.08 21.90 -10.08
N ILE A 38 2.86 21.91 -9.55
CA ILE A 38 2.61 21.67 -8.13
C ILE A 38 3.01 20.25 -7.71
N LYS A 39 2.96 19.28 -8.64
CA LYS A 39 3.48 17.92 -8.41
C LYS A 39 4.97 17.94 -8.12
N ASP A 40 5.76 18.60 -8.97
CA ASP A 40 7.21 18.69 -8.80
C ASP A 40 7.56 19.42 -7.49
N LEU A 41 6.76 20.42 -7.10
CA LEU A 41 6.88 21.08 -5.81
C LEU A 41 6.65 20.12 -4.65
N ILE A 42 5.53 19.40 -4.64
CA ILE A 42 5.17 18.44 -3.60
C ILE A 42 6.23 17.34 -3.47
N GLU A 43 6.67 16.76 -4.59
CA GLU A 43 7.66 15.67 -4.60
C GLU A 43 9.05 16.13 -4.19
N SER A 44 9.38 17.42 -4.35
CA SER A 44 10.63 18.00 -3.83
C SER A 44 10.69 18.02 -2.29
N TYR A 45 9.55 17.91 -1.62
CA TYR A 45 9.45 17.74 -0.17
C TYR A 45 9.36 16.27 0.27
N ASN A 46 9.70 15.33 -0.61
CA ASN A 46 9.60 13.89 -0.35
C ASN A 46 8.21 13.33 -0.13
N VAL A 47 7.16 14.10 -0.42
CA VAL A 47 5.79 13.62 -0.41
C VAL A 47 5.49 13.00 -1.79
N PRO A 48 5.29 11.68 -1.90
CA PRO A 48 4.94 11.07 -3.18
C PRO A 48 3.51 11.44 -3.57
N HIS A 49 3.27 11.67 -4.86
CA HIS A 49 1.94 12.06 -5.37
C HIS A 49 0.87 11.00 -5.08
N THR A 50 1.24 9.73 -4.92
CA THR A 50 0.31 8.65 -4.55
C THR A 50 -0.27 8.76 -3.14
N GLU A 51 0.34 9.57 -2.27
CA GLU A 51 -0.13 9.81 -0.89
C GLU A 51 -1.01 11.06 -0.78
N VAL A 52 -1.17 11.82 -1.87
CA VAL A 52 -1.92 13.09 -1.87
C VAL A 52 -3.33 12.88 -2.41
N ASP A 53 -4.32 13.39 -1.68
CA ASP A 53 -5.71 13.36 -2.08
C ASP A 53 -6.25 14.70 -2.56
N VAL A 54 -5.99 15.78 -1.82
CA VAL A 54 -6.53 17.10 -2.16
C VAL A 54 -5.43 18.14 -2.14
N ILE A 55 -5.41 18.98 -3.16
CA ILE A 55 -4.56 20.17 -3.24
C ILE A 55 -5.47 21.38 -3.36
N LEU A 56 -5.27 22.36 -2.48
CA LEU A 56 -5.93 23.66 -2.54
C LEU A 56 -4.89 24.75 -2.78
N VAL A 57 -5.10 25.56 -3.82
CA VAL A 57 -4.33 26.77 -4.10
C VAL A 57 -5.26 27.96 -3.91
N ASN A 58 -4.93 28.86 -2.97
CA ASN A 58 -5.77 30.00 -2.61
C ASN A 58 -7.23 29.56 -2.32
N ASN A 59 -7.37 28.45 -1.60
CA ASN A 59 -8.62 27.74 -1.27
C ASN A 59 -9.40 27.13 -2.45
N LYS A 60 -8.89 27.18 -3.69
CA LYS A 60 -9.49 26.51 -4.85
C LYS A 60 -8.84 25.14 -5.09
N SER A 61 -9.64 24.12 -5.37
CA SER A 61 -9.14 22.77 -5.64
C SER A 61 -8.49 22.69 -7.02
N VAL A 62 -7.30 22.08 -7.07
CA VAL A 62 -6.51 21.89 -8.30
C VAL A 62 -5.99 20.45 -8.40
N ASP A 63 -5.39 20.09 -9.54
CA ASP A 63 -4.67 18.84 -9.71
C ASP A 63 -3.16 19.04 -9.88
N PHE A 64 -2.44 17.93 -10.04
CA PHE A 64 -0.99 17.87 -10.19
C PHE A 64 -0.43 18.66 -11.38
N SER A 65 -1.24 19.00 -12.39
CA SER A 65 -0.80 19.76 -13.56
C SER A 65 -0.77 21.27 -13.35
N TYR A 66 -1.30 21.77 -12.21
CA TYR A 66 -1.30 23.19 -11.90
C TYR A 66 0.13 23.76 -11.87
N LEU A 67 0.37 24.80 -12.66
CA LEU A 67 1.62 25.56 -12.66
C LEU A 67 1.59 26.62 -11.56
N ILE A 68 2.54 26.55 -10.63
CA ILE A 68 2.56 27.45 -9.48
C ILE A 68 2.85 28.90 -9.89
N LYS A 69 2.19 29.84 -9.24
CA LYS A 69 2.33 31.29 -9.47
C LYS A 69 2.91 31.97 -8.24
N ASP A 70 3.54 33.11 -8.46
CA ASP A 70 4.05 33.94 -7.37
C ASP A 70 2.92 34.32 -6.40
N GLY A 71 3.18 34.18 -5.09
CA GLY A 71 2.22 34.45 -4.03
C GLY A 71 1.25 33.31 -3.69
N ASP A 72 1.28 32.17 -4.40
CA ASP A 72 0.33 31.08 -4.16
C ASP A 72 0.39 30.54 -2.71
N SER A 73 -0.78 30.33 -2.13
CA SER A 73 -0.97 29.68 -0.82
C SER A 73 -1.51 28.27 -1.01
N ILE A 74 -0.64 27.28 -0.80
CA ILE A 74 -0.84 25.87 -1.14
C ILE A 74 -1.10 25.06 0.14
N LYS A 75 -2.17 24.27 0.14
CA LYS A 75 -2.49 23.30 1.19
C LYS A 75 -2.64 21.92 0.57
N VAL A 76 -1.92 20.94 1.11
CA VAL A 76 -1.87 19.57 0.60
C VAL A 76 -2.36 18.61 1.66
N TYR A 77 -3.32 17.77 1.28
CA TYR A 77 -4.05 16.90 2.20
C TYR A 77 -3.95 15.43 1.79
N PRO A 78 -3.78 14.51 2.75
CA PRO A 78 -3.81 13.09 2.51
C PRO A 78 -5.26 12.57 2.37
N PRO A 79 -5.44 11.32 1.93
CA PRO A 79 -6.73 10.65 1.87
C PRO A 79 -7.47 10.70 3.20
N GLY A 80 -8.79 10.92 3.14
CA GLY A 80 -9.66 10.91 4.31
C GLY A 80 -9.63 12.18 5.17
N TYR A 81 -8.60 13.04 5.05
CA TYR A 81 -8.47 14.23 5.90
C TYR A 81 -9.61 15.25 5.71
N LEU A 82 -10.10 15.39 4.47
CA LEU A 82 -11.24 16.26 4.13
C LEU A 82 -12.46 15.44 3.72
N SER A 83 -12.72 14.28 4.32
CA SER A 83 -13.74 13.32 3.89
C SER A 83 -15.14 13.93 3.64
N GLU A 84 -15.53 14.94 4.41
CA GLU A 84 -16.85 15.59 4.33
C GLU A 84 -16.99 16.58 3.17
N ARG A 85 -15.89 17.08 2.61
CA ARG A 85 -15.94 18.05 1.50
C ARG A 85 -16.19 17.35 0.17
N THR A 86 -17.27 17.71 -0.50
CA THR A 86 -17.67 17.18 -1.81
C THR A 86 -17.28 18.08 -2.97
N ASP A 87 -16.97 19.35 -2.70
CA ASP A 87 -16.59 20.41 -3.64
C ASP A 87 -15.11 20.38 -4.06
N VAL A 88 -14.39 19.29 -3.76
CA VAL A 88 -12.95 19.15 -4.01
C VAL A 88 -12.65 18.02 -4.97
N LYS A 89 -11.66 18.24 -5.85
CA LYS A 89 -11.12 17.22 -6.74
C LYS A 89 -10.26 16.24 -5.94
N ARG A 90 -10.64 14.95 -5.97
CA ARG A 90 -9.89 13.85 -5.35
C ARG A 90 -8.84 13.32 -6.30
N LEU A 91 -7.58 13.38 -5.87
CA LEU A 91 -6.40 12.93 -6.59
C LEU A 91 -5.99 11.52 -6.16
N TYR A 92 -6.32 11.13 -4.92
CA TYR A 92 -6.04 9.80 -4.43
C TYR A 92 -6.98 8.80 -5.09
N LYS A 93 -6.40 7.85 -5.82
CA LYS A 93 -7.19 6.88 -6.57
C LYS A 93 -7.42 5.65 -5.71
N GLN A 94 -8.67 5.43 -5.32
CA GLN A 94 -9.06 4.18 -4.69
C GLN A 94 -9.25 3.10 -5.75
N VAL A 95 -8.79 1.88 -5.46
CA VAL A 95 -9.10 0.70 -6.30
C VAL A 95 -10.57 0.34 -6.10
N ARG A 96 -11.29 0.09 -7.19
CA ARG A 96 -12.67 -0.41 -7.13
C ARG A 96 -12.66 -1.92 -6.87
N GLY A 97 -13.49 -2.39 -5.94
CA GLY A 97 -13.61 -3.81 -5.60
C GLY A 97 -12.61 -4.28 -4.54
N GLU A 98 -12.31 -5.59 -4.54
CA GLU A 98 -11.34 -6.23 -3.64
C GLU A 98 -9.92 -5.75 -4.00
N PRO A 99 -9.21 -5.05 -3.10
CA PRO A 99 -7.87 -4.53 -3.38
C PRO A 99 -6.86 -5.65 -3.63
N LYS A 100 -5.95 -5.40 -4.58
CA LYS A 100 -4.80 -6.24 -4.87
C LYS A 100 -3.53 -5.47 -4.56
N PHE A 101 -2.52 -6.16 -4.05
CA PHE A 101 -1.28 -5.54 -3.62
C PHE A 101 -0.08 -6.12 -4.36
N ILE A 102 0.98 -5.33 -4.43
CA ILE A 102 2.34 -5.77 -4.73
C ILE A 102 3.26 -5.15 -3.69
N CYS A 103 4.05 -5.97 -2.99
CA CYS A 103 5.02 -5.51 -2.02
C CYS A 103 6.38 -5.32 -2.67
N ASP A 104 7.14 -4.33 -2.22
CA ASP A 104 8.58 -4.25 -2.49
C ASP A 104 9.34 -5.45 -1.91
N VAL A 105 10.60 -5.60 -2.33
CA VAL A 105 11.48 -6.72 -1.95
C VAL A 105 11.83 -6.76 -0.45
N HIS A 106 11.65 -5.66 0.29
CA HIS A 106 11.93 -5.58 1.73
C HIS A 106 10.69 -5.92 2.57
N LEU A 107 9.53 -6.04 1.95
CA LEU A 107 8.23 -6.28 2.60
C LEU A 107 7.73 -7.72 2.43
N GLY A 108 8.65 -8.69 2.31
CA GLY A 108 8.31 -10.11 2.15
C GLY A 108 7.50 -10.71 3.29
N THR A 109 7.83 -10.34 4.53
CA THR A 109 7.06 -10.81 5.70
C THR A 109 5.66 -10.20 5.72
N LEU A 110 5.53 -8.92 5.36
CA LEU A 110 4.22 -8.27 5.18
C LEU A 110 3.41 -8.98 4.09
N ALA A 111 4.02 -9.28 2.93
CA ALA A 111 3.36 -9.99 1.84
C ALA A 111 2.84 -11.36 2.30
N ARG A 112 3.66 -12.12 3.02
CA ARG A 112 3.28 -13.41 3.61
C ARG A 112 2.13 -13.24 4.61
N ASN A 113 2.18 -12.23 5.48
CA ASN A 113 1.14 -11.95 6.47
C ASN A 113 -0.20 -11.58 5.82
N LEU A 114 -0.21 -10.70 4.83
CA LEU A 114 -1.43 -10.35 4.10
C LEU A 114 -2.03 -11.56 3.35
N ARG A 115 -1.20 -12.44 2.79
CA ARG A 115 -1.65 -13.70 2.17
C ARG A 115 -2.29 -14.66 3.16
N LYS A 116 -1.88 -14.67 4.44
CA LYS A 116 -2.56 -15.44 5.50
C LYS A 116 -4.03 -15.04 5.64
N PHE A 117 -4.33 -13.76 5.42
CA PHE A 117 -5.69 -13.22 5.41
C PHE A 117 -6.45 -13.47 4.10
N GLY A 118 -5.85 -14.18 3.13
CA GLY A 118 -6.45 -14.46 1.83
C GLY A 118 -6.34 -13.33 0.82
N LEU A 119 -5.61 -12.26 1.14
CA LEU A 119 -5.47 -11.11 0.26
C LEU A 119 -4.56 -11.42 -0.93
N ASP A 120 -4.87 -10.84 -2.08
CA ASP A 120 -4.12 -11.03 -3.32
C ASP A 120 -2.87 -10.14 -3.34
N VAL A 121 -1.74 -10.69 -2.89
CA VAL A 121 -0.47 -9.96 -2.80
C VAL A 121 0.61 -10.61 -3.66
N ARG A 122 1.17 -9.85 -4.61
CA ARG A 122 2.37 -10.22 -5.35
C ARG A 122 3.61 -9.81 -4.56
N TYR A 123 4.62 -10.67 -4.62
CA TYR A 123 5.93 -10.45 -4.03
C TYR A 123 6.86 -11.48 -4.63
N ASP A 124 8.03 -11.04 -5.04
CA ASP A 124 9.16 -11.85 -5.44
C ASP A 124 10.45 -11.10 -5.08
N ASN A 125 11.46 -11.80 -4.58
CA ASN A 125 12.75 -11.20 -4.26
C ASN A 125 13.51 -10.72 -5.51
N SER A 126 13.15 -11.22 -6.70
CA SER A 126 13.79 -10.84 -7.96
C SER A 126 13.17 -9.62 -8.63
N PHE A 127 12.11 -9.02 -8.07
CA PHE A 127 11.48 -7.86 -8.69
C PHE A 127 12.34 -6.61 -8.55
N SER A 128 12.63 -5.96 -9.66
CA SER A 128 13.13 -4.58 -9.65
C SER A 128 11.98 -3.58 -9.44
N ASP A 129 12.31 -2.33 -9.10
CA ASP A 129 11.32 -1.26 -8.99
C ASP A 129 10.54 -1.03 -10.30
N GLU A 130 11.22 -1.15 -11.45
CA GLU A 130 10.59 -1.10 -12.78
C GLU A 130 9.55 -2.20 -12.91
N THR A 131 9.93 -3.42 -12.54
CA THR A 131 9.04 -4.60 -12.59
C THR A 131 7.83 -4.41 -11.68
N ILE A 132 8.03 -3.88 -10.47
CA ILE A 132 6.94 -3.60 -9.53
C ILE A 132 5.97 -2.56 -10.11
N ALA A 133 6.49 -1.46 -10.67
CA ALA A 133 5.70 -0.42 -11.30
C ALA A 133 4.89 -0.95 -12.50
N GLU A 134 5.52 -1.72 -13.38
CA GLU A 134 4.87 -2.35 -14.54
C GLU A 134 3.73 -3.27 -14.13
N ILE A 135 3.97 -4.18 -13.18
CA ILE A 135 2.95 -5.10 -12.66
C ILE A 135 1.82 -4.31 -11.98
N SER A 136 2.15 -3.29 -11.18
CA SER A 136 1.16 -2.44 -10.52
C SER A 136 0.20 -1.80 -11.53
N VAL A 137 0.74 -1.22 -12.60
CA VAL A 137 -0.05 -0.56 -13.64
C VAL A 137 -0.90 -1.57 -14.40
N LYS A 138 -0.28 -2.67 -14.87
CA LYS A 138 -0.94 -3.70 -15.67
C LYS A 138 -2.06 -4.41 -14.91
N GLU A 139 -1.79 -4.80 -13.66
CA GLU A 139 -2.73 -5.58 -12.85
C GLU A 139 -3.59 -4.71 -11.90
N LYS A 140 -3.43 -3.38 -11.94
CA LYS A 140 -4.10 -2.40 -11.06
C LYS A 140 -3.88 -2.73 -9.57
N ARG A 141 -2.63 -3.02 -9.19
CA ARG A 141 -2.24 -3.33 -7.82
C ARG A 141 -1.76 -2.09 -7.09
N ILE A 142 -2.10 -1.99 -5.81
CA ILE A 142 -1.52 -0.99 -4.90
C ILE A 142 -0.11 -1.44 -4.54
N ILE A 143 0.88 -0.60 -4.83
CA ILE A 143 2.25 -0.80 -4.35
C ILE A 143 2.28 -0.55 -2.85
N LEU A 144 2.79 -1.50 -2.09
CA LEU A 144 3.17 -1.33 -0.69
C LEU A 144 4.70 -1.25 -0.65
N THR A 145 5.24 -0.13 -0.20
CA THR A 145 6.69 0.07 -0.15
C THR A 145 7.09 1.04 0.95
N ARG A 146 8.35 0.95 1.38
CA ARG A 146 9.00 2.01 2.17
C ARG A 146 9.97 2.85 1.34
N ASP A 147 10.02 2.64 0.04
CA ASP A 147 10.79 3.45 -0.90
C ASP A 147 9.93 4.56 -1.51
N ILE A 148 10.27 5.79 -1.16
CA ILE A 148 9.61 7.00 -1.69
C ILE A 148 9.89 7.15 -3.19
N GLY A 149 11.07 6.77 -3.67
CA GLY A 149 11.47 6.83 -5.07
C GLY A 149 10.55 6.01 -5.96
N LEU A 150 10.23 4.78 -5.54
CA LEU A 150 9.26 3.91 -6.22
C LEU A 150 7.88 4.57 -6.33
N LEU A 151 7.41 5.22 -5.27
CA LEU A 151 6.11 5.91 -5.27
C LEU A 151 6.08 7.21 -6.09
N LYS A 152 7.23 7.83 -6.35
CA LYS A 152 7.33 9.05 -7.18
C LYS A 152 7.36 8.77 -8.69
N ARG A 153 7.49 7.51 -9.11
CA ARG A 153 7.51 7.14 -10.53
C ARG A 153 6.21 7.56 -11.22
N LYS A 154 6.31 8.21 -12.38
CA LYS A 154 5.17 8.88 -13.06
C LYS A 154 4.03 7.93 -13.45
N GLU A 155 4.37 6.68 -13.73
CA GLU A 155 3.44 5.62 -14.13
C GLU A 155 2.66 5.04 -12.94
N VAL A 156 3.20 5.17 -11.72
CA VAL A 156 2.59 4.60 -10.51
C VAL A 156 1.32 5.37 -10.18
N ARG A 157 0.21 4.62 -10.11
CA ARG A 157 -1.12 5.19 -9.95
C ARG A 157 -1.75 4.87 -8.60
N TYR A 158 -1.32 3.76 -8.00
CA TYR A 158 -1.83 3.22 -6.73
C TYR A 158 -0.63 2.81 -5.90
N GLY A 159 -0.39 3.52 -4.80
CA GLY A 159 0.75 3.27 -3.96
C GLY A 159 0.50 3.74 -2.54
N TYR A 160 1.17 3.10 -1.59
CA TYR A 160 1.09 3.41 -0.18
C TYR A 160 2.44 3.19 0.49
N PHE A 161 2.89 4.21 1.19
CA PHE A 161 4.08 4.21 2.01
C PHE A 161 3.79 3.52 3.34
N VAL A 162 4.42 2.38 3.58
CA VAL A 162 4.26 1.64 4.84
C VAL A 162 5.00 2.38 5.95
N ARG A 163 4.25 2.97 6.89
CA ARG A 163 4.80 3.80 7.95
C ARG A 163 5.48 2.96 9.04
N SER A 164 4.87 1.84 9.41
CA SER A 164 5.40 0.99 10.46
C SER A 164 6.70 0.29 10.04
N GLU A 165 7.68 0.33 10.95
CA GLU A 165 8.92 -0.46 10.85
C GLU A 165 8.76 -1.84 11.48
N ILE A 166 7.74 -2.00 12.34
CA ILE A 166 7.49 -3.22 13.10
C ILE A 166 6.62 -4.14 12.24
N THR A 167 7.18 -5.28 11.89
CA THR A 167 6.58 -6.26 10.96
C THR A 167 5.14 -6.65 11.34
N ASP A 168 4.87 -6.84 12.63
CA ASP A 168 3.54 -7.24 13.10
C ASP A 168 2.50 -6.10 12.95
N ASP A 169 2.95 -4.85 13.11
CA ASP A 169 2.11 -3.67 12.97
C ASP A 169 1.86 -3.29 11.51
N GLN A 170 2.78 -3.62 10.59
CA GLN A 170 2.59 -3.34 9.17
C GLN A 170 1.32 -3.99 8.62
N ALA A 171 1.03 -5.24 8.99
CA ALA A 171 -0.18 -5.90 8.52
C ALA A 171 -1.45 -5.23 9.07
N LYS A 172 -1.41 -4.82 10.35
CA LYS A 172 -2.50 -4.08 10.99
C LYS A 172 -2.75 -2.74 10.28
N GLU A 173 -1.69 -1.98 10.03
CA GLU A 173 -1.72 -0.71 9.30
C GLU A 173 -2.41 -0.86 7.94
N ILE A 174 -2.02 -1.87 7.15
CA ILE A 174 -2.62 -2.10 5.83
C ILE A 174 -4.09 -2.51 5.93
N LEU A 175 -4.45 -3.35 6.90
CA LEU A 175 -5.84 -3.77 7.10
C LEU A 175 -6.75 -2.60 7.50
N GLU A 176 -6.28 -1.69 8.35
CA GLU A 176 -6.98 -0.47 8.77
C GLU A 176 -7.11 0.52 7.62
N ASN A 177 -5.98 0.91 7.03
CA ASN A 177 -5.92 1.97 6.03
C ASN A 177 -6.80 1.65 4.81
N PHE A 178 -6.86 0.38 4.41
CA PHE A 178 -7.65 -0.07 3.27
C PHE A 178 -8.99 -0.73 3.66
N LYS A 179 -9.37 -0.71 4.95
CA LYS A 179 -10.62 -1.29 5.47
C LYS A 179 -10.85 -2.73 4.97
N LEU A 180 -9.81 -3.57 5.10
CA LEU A 180 -9.73 -4.87 4.44
C LEU A 180 -10.44 -6.00 5.18
N VAL A 181 -10.92 -5.77 6.40
CA VAL A 181 -11.59 -6.78 7.24
C VAL A 181 -12.68 -7.53 6.47
N LYS A 182 -13.49 -6.82 5.66
CA LYS A 182 -14.56 -7.40 4.83
C LYS A 182 -14.09 -8.31 3.70
N TYR A 183 -12.80 -8.29 3.35
CA TYR A 183 -12.20 -9.10 2.28
C TYR A 183 -11.39 -10.28 2.82
N ILE A 184 -11.28 -10.43 4.14
CA ILE A 184 -10.49 -11.50 4.75
C ILE A 184 -11.13 -12.86 4.46
N LYS A 185 -10.36 -13.72 3.79
CA LYS A 185 -10.74 -15.08 3.38
C LYS A 185 -9.56 -16.02 3.59
N PRO A 186 -9.25 -16.41 4.83
CA PRO A 186 -8.09 -17.25 5.14
C PRO A 186 -8.13 -18.57 4.35
N PHE A 187 -6.97 -19.20 4.14
CA PHE A 187 -6.85 -20.47 3.42
C PHE A 187 -7.32 -20.46 1.96
N THR A 188 -7.37 -19.28 1.33
CA THR A 188 -7.66 -19.16 -0.10
C THR A 188 -6.43 -18.88 -0.95
N ARG A 189 -5.29 -18.54 -0.33
CA ARG A 189 -4.04 -18.13 -1.00
C ARG A 189 -2.82 -18.86 -0.44
N CYS A 190 -1.89 -19.17 -1.33
CA CYS A 190 -0.59 -19.73 -1.03
C CYS A 190 0.26 -18.67 -0.32
N LEU A 191 0.89 -19.03 0.80
CA LEU A 191 1.71 -18.09 1.57
C LEU A 191 3.00 -17.72 0.83
N ASP A 192 3.53 -18.64 0.03
CA ASP A 192 4.82 -18.49 -0.64
C ASP A 192 4.70 -17.73 -1.97
N CYS A 193 3.74 -18.06 -2.84
CA CYS A 193 3.57 -17.42 -4.15
C CYS A 193 2.29 -16.58 -4.33
N GLY A 194 1.35 -16.60 -3.38
CA GLY A 194 0.11 -15.81 -3.46
C GLY A 194 -0.96 -16.36 -4.43
N ASN A 195 -0.73 -17.49 -5.10
CA ASN A 195 -1.74 -18.12 -5.95
C ASN A 195 -2.89 -18.72 -5.15
N LYS A 196 -4.05 -18.91 -5.80
CA LYS A 196 -5.19 -19.57 -5.15
C LYS A 196 -4.83 -21.02 -4.81
N ILE A 197 -5.18 -21.45 -3.60
CA ILE A 197 -5.04 -22.85 -3.18
C ILE A 197 -6.39 -23.56 -3.25
N LYS A 198 -6.35 -24.87 -3.46
CA LYS A 198 -7.54 -25.72 -3.51
C LYS A 198 -7.47 -26.77 -2.43
N ARG A 199 -8.61 -27.09 -1.83
CA ARG A 199 -8.71 -28.22 -0.90
C ARG A 199 -8.43 -29.52 -1.66
N ILE A 200 -7.61 -30.39 -1.08
CA ILE A 200 -7.31 -31.72 -1.63
C ILE A 200 -7.63 -32.81 -0.61
N SER A 201 -7.86 -34.03 -1.11
CA SER A 201 -8.14 -35.17 -0.25
C SER A 201 -6.86 -35.72 0.37
N ARG A 202 -6.99 -36.33 1.55
CA ARG A 202 -5.88 -37.02 2.22
C ARG A 202 -5.24 -38.12 1.37
N LYS A 203 -6.02 -38.79 0.50
CA LYS A 203 -5.50 -39.81 -0.43
C LYS A 203 -4.45 -39.21 -1.36
N ILE A 204 -4.74 -38.05 -1.94
CA ILE A 204 -3.82 -37.31 -2.82
C ILE A 204 -2.56 -36.88 -2.06
N VAL A 205 -2.72 -36.41 -0.82
CA VAL A 205 -1.58 -35.99 0.01
C VAL A 205 -0.66 -37.17 0.30
N LYS A 206 -1.18 -38.34 0.69
CA LYS A 206 -0.37 -39.54 0.93
C LYS A 206 0.42 -39.99 -0.30
N THR A 207 -0.10 -39.77 -1.51
CA THR A 207 0.64 -40.04 -2.75
C THR A 207 1.81 -39.07 -2.95
N LYS A 208 1.67 -37.80 -2.54
CA LYS A 208 2.71 -36.77 -2.68
C LYS A 208 3.70 -36.73 -1.50
N LEU A 209 3.28 -37.15 -0.32
CA LEU A 209 4.05 -37.16 0.93
C LEU A 209 3.86 -38.51 1.65
N PRO A 210 4.46 -39.59 1.14
CA PRO A 210 4.24 -40.95 1.66
C PRO A 210 4.77 -41.16 3.08
N ASP A 211 5.87 -40.48 3.43
CA ASP A 211 6.56 -40.64 4.72
C ASP A 211 5.94 -39.80 5.85
N HIS A 212 4.94 -38.97 5.56
CA HIS A 212 4.29 -38.13 6.56
C HIS A 212 3.04 -38.78 7.16
N THR A 213 3.04 -38.92 8.49
CA THR A 213 1.86 -39.28 9.26
C THR A 213 1.04 -38.03 9.56
N PHE A 214 -0.23 -38.03 9.16
CA PHE A 214 -1.19 -36.96 9.47
C PHE A 214 -2.19 -37.44 10.53
N GLU A 215 -2.73 -36.54 11.34
CA GLU A 215 -3.81 -36.89 12.27
C GLU A 215 -5.14 -37.04 11.53
N GLU A 216 -6.08 -37.79 12.09
CA GLU A 216 -7.43 -37.93 11.54
C GLU A 216 -8.19 -36.59 11.57
N GLY A 217 -9.04 -36.33 10.56
CA GLY A 217 -9.79 -35.07 10.46
C GLY A 217 -9.05 -33.86 9.87
N MET A 218 -7.73 -33.92 9.63
CA MET A 218 -6.98 -32.82 9.03
C MET A 218 -7.50 -32.41 7.63
N ILE A 219 -7.58 -31.09 7.40
CA ILE A 219 -7.92 -30.50 6.10
C ILE A 219 -6.64 -30.09 5.38
N PHE A 220 -6.55 -30.40 4.09
CA PHE A 220 -5.39 -30.15 3.25
C PHE A 220 -5.70 -29.20 2.11
N PHE A 221 -4.74 -28.35 1.79
CA PHE A 221 -4.78 -27.42 0.66
C PHE A 221 -3.52 -27.57 -0.17
N TYR A 222 -3.64 -27.33 -1.48
CA TYR A 222 -2.54 -27.45 -2.42
C TYR A 222 -2.49 -26.25 -3.37
N CYS A 223 -1.27 -25.79 -3.63
CA CYS A 223 -0.95 -24.78 -4.63
C CYS A 223 -0.43 -25.45 -5.89
N SER A 224 -1.15 -25.34 -7.00
CA SER A 224 -0.72 -25.90 -8.29
C SER A 224 0.39 -25.10 -8.99
N ASN A 225 0.84 -23.99 -8.41
CA ASN A 225 1.88 -23.14 -9.01
C ASN A 225 3.28 -23.38 -8.43
N CYS A 226 3.38 -23.68 -7.14
CA CYS A 226 4.67 -23.94 -6.47
C CYS A 226 4.71 -25.29 -5.76
N ASP A 227 3.73 -26.15 -6.06
CA ASP A 227 3.57 -27.50 -5.52
C ASP A 227 3.51 -27.63 -3.99
N LYS A 228 3.31 -26.52 -3.28
CA LYS A 228 3.19 -26.52 -1.81
C LYS A 228 1.87 -27.12 -1.34
N ILE A 229 1.95 -27.96 -0.32
CA ILE A 229 0.81 -28.50 0.43
C ILE A 229 0.78 -27.81 1.80
N TYR A 230 -0.42 -27.39 2.22
CA TYR A 230 -0.71 -26.83 3.53
C TYR A 230 -1.75 -27.72 4.22
N TRP A 231 -1.77 -27.76 5.55
CA TRP A 231 -2.79 -28.47 6.30
C TRP A 231 -3.15 -27.77 7.60
N GLU A 232 -4.36 -28.02 8.08
CA GLU A 232 -4.84 -27.54 9.38
C GLU A 232 -4.15 -28.31 10.52
N GLY A 233 -2.97 -27.86 10.91
CA GLY A 233 -2.31 -28.24 12.16
C GLY A 233 -2.36 -27.12 13.21
N SER A 234 -1.66 -27.30 14.33
CA SER A 234 -1.56 -26.29 15.41
C SER A 234 -1.13 -24.88 14.93
N HIS A 235 -0.35 -24.80 13.85
CA HIS A 235 0.05 -23.53 13.22
C HIS A 235 -1.14 -22.76 12.59
N VAL A 236 -2.15 -23.46 12.08
CA VAL A 236 -3.37 -22.87 11.52
C VAL A 236 -4.25 -22.34 12.64
N LEU A 237 -4.40 -23.08 13.74
CA LEU A 237 -5.15 -22.64 14.92
C LEU A 237 -4.55 -21.37 15.54
N ARG A 238 -3.23 -21.33 15.75
CA ARG A 238 -2.53 -20.11 16.21
C ARG A 238 -2.69 -18.93 15.25
N MET A 239 -2.71 -19.20 13.93
CA MET A 239 -2.96 -18.16 12.92
C MET A 239 -4.39 -17.62 13.02
N TRP A 240 -5.38 -18.47 13.28
CA TRP A 240 -6.76 -18.07 13.54
C TRP A 240 -6.91 -17.26 14.82
N GLU A 241 -6.22 -17.65 15.89
CA GLU A 241 -6.21 -16.90 17.16
C GLU A 241 -5.57 -15.52 16.99
N GLY A 242 -4.41 -15.45 16.32
CA GLY A 242 -3.77 -14.19 15.98
C GLY A 242 -4.64 -13.30 15.09
N LEU A 243 -5.34 -13.88 14.10
CA LEU A 243 -6.31 -13.16 13.29
C LEU A 243 -7.49 -12.65 14.12
N LYS A 244 -8.05 -13.46 15.03
CA LYS A 244 -9.14 -13.04 15.91
C LYS A 244 -8.71 -11.91 16.83
N PHE A 245 -7.50 -11.99 17.40
CA PHE A 245 -6.94 -10.93 18.24
C PHE A 245 -6.75 -9.65 17.44
N LEU A 246 -6.15 -9.75 16.25
CA LEU A 246 -5.94 -8.59 15.38
C LEU A 246 -7.28 -7.98 14.98
N LEU A 247 -8.27 -8.76 14.56
CA LEU A 247 -9.62 -8.30 14.25
C LEU A 247 -10.32 -7.60 15.43
N LYS A 248 -10.16 -8.11 16.65
CA LYS A 248 -10.66 -7.45 17.87
C LYS A 248 -9.96 -6.13 18.17
N SER A 249 -8.70 -5.97 17.77
CA SER A 249 -7.96 -4.71 17.92
C SER A 249 -8.30 -3.66 16.86
N LEU A 250 -9.04 -4.06 15.83
CA LEU A 250 -9.51 -3.21 14.71
C LEU A 250 -10.96 -2.73 14.88
N SER A 251 -11.68 -3.27 15.88
CA SER A 251 -13.07 -2.93 16.23
C SER A 251 -13.11 -1.99 17.42
#